data_AF-L1IG15-F1
#
_entry.id   AF-L1IG15-F1
#
_cell.length_a   1.000
_cell.length_b   1.000
_cell.length_c   1.000
_cell.angle_alpha   90.00
_cell.angle_beta   90.00
_cell.angle_gamma   90.00
#
_symmetry.space_group_name_H-M   'P 1'
#
loop_
_entity.id
_entity.type
_entity.pdbx_description
1 polymer ?
#
loop_
_entity_poly.entity_id
_entity_poly.type
_entity_poly.pdbx_seq_one_letter_code
_entity_poly.pdbx_strand_id
1 'polypeptide(L)'
;MAAARVKEQFEEEMRQQLVEEEGLLDESEWRQLMGATSSRAVGRQQGSNKEEIIRELGNLFPSYSPASIAAAAAAAADLEAAVFHLLSSVPPSVEDDEQVPLEIFEEASLAGSTSVSSSPPARAASRPLASAAAGSLKTPPVTTGACGFGLWFDVKTKDQPIVITGLRSASSPGLNWGQGQAVRMKVLTTSGTGRGKELNPSAWELVGEEEVSLPMVSWADTNPEYGSLPLQQPLRIPPNSVRSFLLHTNDLYGLVQSVGAGAGGTMEFWDEDEDGPQPYRCGSEITSNEHLEIRCGLSIGAMLFEEFEGVALPQPGGFAGVIEYTVG
;
A
#
# COMPACT_ATOMS: atom_id res chain seq x y z
N MET A 1 6.79 -2.13 40.95
CA MET A 1 5.49 -1.51 41.31
C MET A 1 5.14 -0.31 40.41
N ALA A 2 6.07 0.62 40.11
CA ALA A 2 5.78 1.75 39.21
C ALA A 2 5.40 1.32 37.76
N ALA A 3 6.14 0.39 37.16
CA ALA A 3 5.87 -0.08 35.79
C ALA A 3 4.52 -0.80 35.62
N ALA A 4 4.05 -1.51 36.66
CA ALA A 4 2.75 -2.17 36.63
C ALA A 4 1.59 -1.15 36.62
N ARG A 5 1.73 -0.05 37.37
CA ARG A 5 0.74 1.03 37.41
C ARG A 5 0.68 1.84 36.13
N VAL A 6 1.82 2.06 35.48
CA VAL A 6 1.87 2.75 34.17
C VAL A 6 1.21 1.90 33.10
N LYS A 7 1.44 0.58 33.12
CA LYS A 7 0.78 -0.36 32.21
C LYS A 7 -0.73 -0.38 32.41
N GLU A 8 -1.18 -0.54 33.66
CA GLU A 8 -2.61 -0.58 33.99
C GLU A 8 -3.34 0.72 33.64
N GLN A 9 -2.69 1.88 33.81
CA GLN A 9 -3.23 3.17 33.42
C GLN A 9 -3.34 3.31 31.88
N PHE A 10 -2.31 2.88 31.15
CA PHE A 10 -2.31 2.91 29.70
C PHE A 10 -3.36 1.96 29.09
N GLU A 11 -3.53 0.78 29.67
CA GLU A 11 -4.56 -0.19 29.26
C GLU A 11 -5.97 0.37 29.46
N GLU A 12 -6.22 1.08 30.56
CA GLU A 12 -7.54 1.70 30.81
C GLU A 12 -7.80 2.89 29.88
N GLU A 13 -6.78 3.73 29.59
CA GLU A 13 -6.88 4.84 28.62
C GLU A 13 -7.19 4.31 27.21
N MET A 14 -6.51 3.23 26.79
CA MET A 14 -6.79 2.57 25.51
C MET A 14 -8.18 1.93 25.45
N ARG A 15 -8.63 1.29 26.54
CA ARG A 15 -9.98 0.72 26.60
C ARG A 15 -11.02 1.80 26.42
N GLN A 16 -10.85 2.91 27.13
CA GLN A 16 -11.80 4.02 27.09
C GLN A 16 -11.91 4.60 25.67
N GLN A 17 -10.79 4.80 25.00
CA GLN A 17 -10.78 5.29 23.63
C GLN A 17 -11.40 4.28 22.64
N LEU A 18 -10.95 3.03 22.65
CA LEU A 18 -11.31 2.05 21.63
C LEU A 18 -12.70 1.42 21.82
N VAL A 19 -13.15 1.26 23.06
CA VAL A 19 -14.44 0.62 23.38
C VAL A 19 -15.53 1.66 23.62
N GLU A 20 -15.25 2.72 24.38
CA GLU A 20 -16.28 3.64 24.86
C GLU A 20 -16.47 4.85 23.94
N GLU A 21 -15.38 5.45 23.45
CA GLU A 21 -15.46 6.67 22.62
C GLU A 21 -15.62 6.36 21.14
N GLU A 22 -14.81 5.45 20.61
CA GLU A 22 -14.78 5.17 19.17
C GLU A 22 -15.63 3.95 18.76
N GLY A 23 -16.03 3.12 19.74
CA GLY A 23 -16.84 1.91 19.50
C GLY A 23 -16.20 0.94 18.50
N LEU A 24 -14.87 0.92 18.45
CA LEU A 24 -14.08 0.10 17.53
C LEU A 24 -14.04 -1.36 17.94
N LEU A 25 -14.08 -1.61 19.25
CA LEU A 25 -14.08 -2.94 19.85
C LEU A 25 -15.25 -3.04 20.84
N ASP A 26 -15.85 -4.22 20.94
CA ASP A 26 -16.69 -4.53 22.08
C ASP A 26 -15.87 -5.02 23.28
N GLU A 27 -16.51 -5.04 24.45
CA GLU A 27 -15.88 -5.42 25.73
C GLU A 27 -15.34 -6.86 25.74
N SER A 28 -15.84 -7.73 24.85
CA SER A 28 -15.36 -9.11 24.71
C SER A 28 -14.13 -9.20 23.80
N GLU A 29 -14.09 -8.39 22.74
CA GLU A 29 -12.97 -8.25 21.81
C GLU A 29 -11.76 -7.60 22.51
N TRP A 30 -11.99 -6.56 23.32
CA TRP A 30 -10.97 -5.92 24.14
C TRP A 30 -10.30 -6.93 25.10
N ARG A 31 -11.09 -7.78 25.76
CA ARG A 31 -10.55 -8.80 26.68
C ARG A 31 -9.74 -9.88 25.98
N GLN A 32 -10.09 -10.24 24.75
CA GLN A 32 -9.27 -11.16 23.94
C GLN A 32 -7.93 -10.53 23.56
N LEU A 33 -7.95 -9.25 23.15
CA LEU A 33 -6.75 -8.48 22.81
C LEU A 33 -5.77 -8.42 23.99
N MET A 34 -6.26 -8.06 25.17
CA MET A 34 -5.44 -7.92 26.38
C MET A 34 -4.99 -9.26 26.99
N GLY A 35 -5.75 -10.33 26.74
CA GLY A 35 -5.36 -11.70 27.11
C GLY A 35 -4.12 -12.21 26.35
N ALA A 36 -3.92 -11.76 25.11
CA ALA A 36 -2.79 -12.16 24.27
C ALA A 36 -1.49 -11.43 24.64
N THR A 37 -1.56 -10.14 24.98
CA THR A 37 -0.40 -9.28 25.25
C THR A 37 0.30 -9.55 26.59
N SER A 38 -0.37 -10.22 27.55
CA SER A 38 0.22 -10.48 28.87
C SER A 38 1.33 -11.54 28.89
N SER A 39 1.69 -12.15 27.75
CA SER A 39 2.60 -13.31 27.70
C SER A 39 4.05 -13.03 27.25
N ARG A 40 4.41 -11.84 26.73
CA ARG A 40 5.79 -11.58 26.30
C ARG A 40 6.24 -10.13 26.53
N ALA A 41 7.05 -9.91 27.56
CA ALA A 41 7.92 -8.75 27.65
C ALA A 41 9.32 -9.13 27.11
N VAL A 42 9.77 -8.50 26.03
CA VAL A 42 11.14 -8.60 25.51
C VAL A 42 11.84 -7.26 25.69
N GLY A 43 13.00 -7.30 26.34
CA GLY A 43 13.81 -6.12 26.66
C GLY A 43 14.57 -5.56 25.45
N ARG A 44 14.61 -4.23 25.35
CA ARG A 44 15.55 -3.48 24.50
C ARG A 44 16.83 -3.18 25.28
N GLN A 45 18.00 -3.47 24.69
CA GLN A 45 19.28 -2.86 25.07
C GLN A 45 19.72 -1.93 23.94
N GLN A 46 19.82 -0.63 24.26
CA GLN A 46 20.32 0.45 23.41
C GLN A 46 21.85 0.57 23.56
N GLY A 47 22.53 0.72 22.42
CA GLY A 47 23.93 1.14 22.33
C GLY A 47 24.38 1.14 20.87
N SER A 48 24.17 2.23 20.14
CA SER A 48 24.53 2.35 18.72
C SER A 48 26.05 2.46 18.56
N ASN A 49 26.68 1.51 17.86
CA ASN A 49 28.04 1.64 17.40
C ASN A 49 28.07 2.56 16.15
N LYS A 50 28.66 3.75 16.26
CA LYS A 50 28.74 4.72 15.13
C LYS A 50 29.46 4.16 13.91
N GLU A 51 30.42 3.26 14.11
CA GLU A 51 31.14 2.58 13.03
C GLU A 51 30.23 1.62 12.26
N GLU A 52 29.26 1.01 12.95
CA GLU A 52 28.23 0.18 12.34
C GLU A 52 27.28 1.04 11.52
N ILE A 53 26.85 2.20 12.03
CA ILE A 53 26.04 3.16 11.27
C ILE A 53 26.78 3.63 10.00
N ILE A 54 28.07 3.99 10.10
CA ILE A 54 28.87 4.41 8.93
C ILE A 54 29.00 3.28 7.91
N ARG A 55 29.25 2.05 8.38
CA ARG A 55 29.36 0.87 7.50
C ARG A 55 28.03 0.59 6.79
N GLU A 56 26.92 0.58 7.53
CA GLU A 56 25.61 0.36 6.95
C GLU A 56 25.25 1.47 5.96
N LEU A 57 25.46 2.75 6.30
CA LEU A 57 25.26 3.85 5.34
C LEU A 57 26.13 3.72 4.09
N GLY A 58 27.39 3.28 4.22
CA GLY A 58 28.27 3.05 3.07
C GLY A 58 27.79 1.91 2.16
N ASN A 59 27.15 0.89 2.73
CA ASN A 59 26.51 -0.18 1.97
C ASN A 59 25.21 0.31 1.30
N LEU A 60 24.43 1.13 2.00
CA LEU A 60 23.12 1.63 1.54
C LEU A 60 23.26 2.73 0.48
N PHE A 61 24.32 3.54 0.53
CA PHE A 61 24.54 4.70 -0.34
C PHE A 61 25.94 4.69 -0.99
N PRO A 62 26.28 3.68 -1.82
CA PRO A 62 27.62 3.56 -2.40
C PRO A 62 27.98 4.69 -3.38
N SER A 63 26.98 5.44 -3.85
CA SER A 63 27.16 6.64 -4.68
C SER A 63 27.45 7.92 -3.89
N TYR A 64 27.26 7.92 -2.56
CA TYR A 64 27.55 9.06 -1.70
C TYR A 64 29.01 9.08 -1.26
N SER A 65 29.57 10.27 -1.11
CA SER A 65 30.95 10.40 -0.66
C SER A 65 31.10 9.86 0.79
N PRO A 66 32.22 9.20 1.12
CA PRO A 66 32.50 8.78 2.50
C PRO A 66 32.41 9.93 3.52
N ALA A 67 32.70 11.17 3.09
CA ALA A 67 32.59 12.35 3.92
C ALA A 67 31.12 12.72 4.24
N SER A 68 30.23 12.64 3.25
CA SER A 68 28.78 12.86 3.45
C SER A 68 28.19 11.80 4.38
N ILE A 69 28.58 10.54 4.17
CA ILE A 69 28.16 9.41 5.02
C ILE A 69 28.62 9.59 6.47
N ALA A 70 29.88 9.94 6.69
CA ALA A 70 30.42 10.19 8.02
C ALA A 70 29.75 11.38 8.72
N ALA A 71 29.43 12.45 7.97
CA ALA A 71 28.74 13.62 8.50
C ALA A 71 27.31 13.28 8.96
N ALA A 72 26.58 12.49 8.17
CA ALA A 72 25.23 12.05 8.50
C ALA A 72 25.21 11.09 9.70
N ALA A 73 26.14 10.14 9.77
CA ALA A 73 26.32 9.24 10.91
C ALA A 73 26.68 9.99 12.21
N ALA A 74 27.46 11.07 12.10
CA ALA A 74 27.83 11.89 13.25
C ALA A 74 26.63 12.67 13.82
N ALA A 75 25.74 13.17 12.95
CA ALA A 75 24.59 14.00 13.31
C ALA A 75 23.41 13.22 13.95
N ALA A 76 23.37 11.90 13.80
CA ALA A 76 22.19 11.09 14.12
C ALA A 76 22.28 10.26 15.39
N ALA A 77 21.15 9.98 16.05
CA ALA A 77 21.11 9.13 17.24
C ALA A 77 21.20 7.63 16.92
N ASP A 78 20.71 7.23 15.74
CA ASP A 78 20.67 5.85 15.25
C ASP A 78 20.81 5.84 13.71
N LEU A 79 20.74 4.66 13.09
CA LEU A 79 20.85 4.51 11.64
C LEU A 79 19.72 5.24 10.91
N GLU A 80 18.50 5.20 11.44
CA GLU A 80 17.32 5.82 10.83
C GLU A 80 17.47 7.33 10.74
N ALA A 81 17.84 7.99 11.83
CA ALA A 81 18.14 9.42 11.84
C ALA A 81 19.33 9.77 10.92
N ALA A 82 20.31 8.88 10.77
CA ALA A 82 21.49 9.12 9.94
C ALA A 82 21.15 9.09 8.45
N VAL A 83 20.28 8.17 8.05
CA VAL A 83 19.72 8.09 6.71
C VAL A 83 18.95 9.37 6.37
N PHE A 84 18.10 9.83 7.30
CA PHE A 84 17.34 11.07 7.12
C PHE A 84 18.25 12.27 6.90
N HIS A 85 19.31 12.42 7.70
CA HIS A 85 20.29 13.49 7.53
C HIS A 85 21.02 13.44 6.19
N LEU A 86 21.38 12.23 5.70
CA LEU A 86 22.10 12.07 4.44
C LEU A 86 21.25 12.44 3.22
N LEU A 87 19.95 12.10 3.25
CA LEU A 87 19.02 12.37 2.15
C LEU A 87 18.47 13.80 2.16
N SER A 88 18.44 14.43 3.34
CA SER A 88 18.02 15.84 3.51
C SER A 88 19.13 16.82 3.16
N SER A 89 20.40 16.37 3.13
CA SER A 89 21.50 17.21 2.67
C SER A 89 21.47 17.34 1.15
N VAL A 90 21.06 18.53 0.69
CA VAL A 90 21.12 18.97 -0.72
C VAL A 90 22.49 18.60 -1.30
N PRO A 91 22.58 17.85 -2.42
CA PRO A 91 23.86 17.59 -3.05
C PRO A 91 24.46 18.94 -3.52
N PRO A 92 25.78 19.17 -3.36
CA PRO A 92 26.38 20.38 -3.89
C PRO A 92 26.08 20.46 -5.38
N SER A 93 25.46 21.56 -5.79
CA SER A 93 25.17 21.89 -7.18
C SER A 93 26.44 21.75 -8.00
N VAL A 94 26.43 20.85 -8.98
CA VAL A 94 27.45 20.84 -10.02
C VAL A 94 27.06 21.96 -10.99
N GLU A 95 27.67 23.11 -10.83
CA GLU A 95 27.81 24.09 -11.91
C GLU A 95 28.66 23.44 -13.02
N ASP A 96 28.06 23.17 -14.18
CA ASP A 96 28.39 23.83 -15.46
C ASP A 96 27.86 23.08 -16.69
N ASP A 97 27.22 23.87 -17.55
CA ASP A 97 27.13 23.82 -19.02
C ASP A 97 26.89 22.48 -19.75
N GLU A 98 25.69 22.35 -20.33
CA GLU A 98 25.54 22.32 -21.80
C GLU A 98 24.08 22.61 -22.21
N GLN A 99 23.86 23.77 -22.82
CA GLN A 99 22.62 24.14 -23.52
C GLN A 99 22.50 23.33 -24.82
N VAL A 100 21.40 22.58 -25.02
CA VAL A 100 20.88 22.26 -26.36
C VAL A 100 19.34 22.20 -26.33
N PRO A 101 18.62 22.74 -27.35
CA PRO A 101 17.25 23.24 -27.22
C PRO A 101 16.14 22.20 -27.42
N LEU A 102 14.99 22.50 -26.79
CA LEU A 102 13.67 21.96 -27.10
C LEU A 102 13.24 22.34 -28.53
N GLU A 103 13.08 21.35 -29.42
CA GLU A 103 12.27 21.51 -30.63
C GLU A 103 10.90 20.84 -30.47
N ILE A 104 9.89 21.69 -30.69
CA ILE A 104 8.45 21.46 -30.73
C ILE A 104 8.11 20.95 -32.12
N PHE A 105 7.26 19.92 -32.26
CA PHE A 105 6.47 19.74 -33.47
C PHE A 105 5.04 19.25 -33.17
N GLU A 106 4.10 20.15 -33.44
CA GLU A 106 2.67 19.91 -33.61
C GLU A 106 2.35 19.23 -34.96
N GLU A 107 1.14 18.68 -35.00
CA GLU A 107 0.36 18.01 -36.03
C GLU A 107 0.57 18.38 -37.52
N ALA A 108 0.40 17.39 -38.40
CA ALA A 108 -0.52 17.53 -39.53
C ALA A 108 -0.96 16.17 -40.12
N SER A 109 -2.15 16.20 -40.68
CA SER A 109 -3.05 15.12 -41.10
C SER A 109 -2.94 14.75 -42.59
N LEU A 110 -3.69 13.70 -42.95
CA LEU A 110 -4.31 13.34 -44.25
C LEU A 110 -3.62 12.42 -45.28
N ALA A 111 -4.26 11.25 -45.42
CA ALA A 111 -4.87 10.65 -46.63
C ALA A 111 -4.02 9.88 -47.66
N GLY A 112 -4.49 8.66 -47.95
CA GLY A 112 -4.20 7.93 -49.20
C GLY A 112 -4.75 6.49 -49.18
N SER A 113 -5.80 6.23 -49.94
CA SER A 113 -6.63 5.01 -49.97
C SER A 113 -6.25 4.03 -51.11
N THR A 114 -6.69 2.76 -51.03
CA THR A 114 -7.09 1.73 -52.06
C THR A 114 -6.58 0.31 -51.69
N SER A 115 -7.44 -0.63 -51.22
CA SER A 115 -8.34 -1.61 -51.90
C SER A 115 -7.58 -2.82 -52.52
N VAL A 116 -7.97 -4.13 -52.51
CA VAL A 116 -9.26 -4.86 -52.63
C VAL A 116 -9.12 -6.35 -52.19
N SER A 117 -10.15 -6.87 -51.49
CA SER A 117 -10.85 -8.20 -51.52
C SER A 117 -10.15 -9.57 -51.76
N SER A 118 -10.44 -10.55 -50.89
CA SER A 118 -11.27 -11.73 -51.24
C SER A 118 -11.65 -12.59 -50.00
N SER A 119 -12.87 -13.12 -50.01
CA SER A 119 -13.42 -14.19 -49.12
C SER A 119 -14.06 -15.27 -50.04
N PRO A 120 -14.68 -16.39 -49.58
CA PRO A 120 -14.92 -16.97 -48.23
C PRO A 120 -14.65 -18.54 -48.25
N PRO A 121 -15.24 -19.48 -47.43
CA PRO A 121 -16.62 -19.61 -46.93
C PRO A 121 -16.81 -19.94 -45.42
N ALA A 122 -18.10 -19.87 -45.03
CA ALA A 122 -18.73 -19.92 -43.71
C ALA A 122 -18.53 -21.16 -42.83
N ARG A 123 -18.51 -20.96 -41.50
CA ARG A 123 -19.23 -21.82 -40.53
C ARG A 123 -19.37 -21.18 -39.13
N ALA A 124 -20.56 -21.35 -38.57
CA ALA A 124 -20.99 -21.13 -37.19
C ALA A 124 -20.92 -19.69 -36.64
N ALA A 125 -22.06 -19.00 -36.70
CA ALA A 125 -22.33 -17.83 -35.87
C ALA A 125 -22.45 -18.26 -34.40
N SER A 126 -21.32 -18.28 -33.70
CA SER A 126 -21.30 -18.04 -32.27
C SER A 126 -21.82 -16.62 -32.06
N ARG A 127 -22.95 -16.53 -31.34
CA ARG A 127 -23.48 -15.29 -30.78
C ARG A 127 -22.29 -14.53 -30.16
N PRO A 128 -21.96 -13.30 -30.58
CA PRO A 128 -20.89 -12.57 -29.92
C PRO A 128 -21.30 -12.43 -28.47
N LEU A 129 -20.50 -13.00 -27.56
CA LEU A 129 -20.48 -12.57 -26.17
C LEU A 129 -20.36 -11.05 -26.27
N ALA A 130 -21.32 -10.32 -25.70
CA ALA A 130 -21.19 -8.87 -25.59
C ALA A 130 -19.76 -8.62 -25.07
N SER A 131 -18.99 -7.81 -25.79
CA SER A 131 -17.65 -7.43 -25.35
C SER A 131 -17.83 -6.79 -23.98
N ALA A 132 -17.55 -7.54 -22.93
CA ALA A 132 -17.64 -7.05 -21.56
C ALA A 132 -16.76 -5.79 -21.51
N ALA A 133 -17.33 -4.67 -21.08
CA ALA A 133 -16.58 -3.43 -21.02
C ALA A 133 -15.45 -3.63 -20.01
N ALA A 134 -14.21 -3.58 -20.49
CA ALA A 134 -13.04 -3.61 -19.62
C ALA A 134 -12.90 -2.25 -18.97
N GLY A 135 -12.83 -2.23 -17.64
CA GLY A 135 -12.65 -1.06 -16.81
C GLY A 135 -11.41 -1.20 -15.94
N SER A 136 -10.91 -0.06 -15.47
CA SER A 136 -9.94 0.01 -14.40
C SER A 136 -10.35 1.07 -13.39
N LEU A 137 -10.00 0.86 -12.12
CA LEU A 137 -10.12 1.88 -11.09
C LEU A 137 -8.79 2.03 -10.38
N LYS A 138 -8.17 3.20 -10.56
CA LYS A 138 -6.93 3.59 -9.91
C LYS A 138 -7.26 4.34 -8.62
N THR A 139 -6.62 3.98 -7.52
CA THR A 139 -6.74 4.71 -6.26
C THR A 139 -5.97 6.04 -6.34
N PRO A 140 -6.29 7.03 -5.49
CA PRO A 140 -5.50 8.25 -5.41
C PRO A 140 -4.01 7.96 -5.16
N PRO A 141 -3.10 8.86 -5.58
CA PRO A 141 -1.67 8.73 -5.28
C PRO A 141 -1.42 8.59 -3.78
N VAL A 142 -0.36 7.88 -3.44
CA VAL A 142 0.05 7.68 -2.05
C VAL A 142 0.67 8.99 -1.55
N THR A 143 0.04 9.64 -0.58
CA THR A 143 0.55 10.88 0.03
C THR A 143 1.60 10.63 1.12
N THR A 144 1.77 9.37 1.54
CA THR A 144 2.58 8.99 2.69
C THR A 144 3.36 7.72 2.43
N GLY A 145 4.65 7.65 2.76
CA GLY A 145 5.50 6.46 2.55
C GLY A 145 5.12 5.19 3.36
N ALA A 146 3.92 5.15 3.96
CA ALA A 146 3.43 4.06 4.78
C ALA A 146 3.46 2.74 3.99
N CYS A 147 4.16 1.77 4.56
CA CYS A 147 4.26 0.45 4.02
C CYS A 147 4.11 -0.56 5.16
N GLY A 148 3.63 -1.74 4.81
CA GLY A 148 3.40 -2.79 5.77
C GLY A 148 3.46 -4.17 5.14
N PHE A 149 3.44 -5.18 6.00
CA PHE A 149 3.39 -6.58 5.60
C PHE A 149 2.11 -6.95 4.89
N GLY A 150 1.02 -6.23 5.12
CA GLY A 150 -0.22 -6.51 4.42
C GLY A 150 -1.28 -5.45 4.67
N LEU A 151 -2.35 -5.56 3.92
CA LEU A 151 -3.57 -4.80 4.13
C LEU A 151 -4.74 -5.62 3.62
N TRP A 152 -5.92 -5.43 4.21
CA TRP A 152 -7.15 -5.84 3.56
C TRP A 152 -7.97 -4.62 3.16
N PHE A 153 -8.81 -4.80 2.14
CA PHE A 153 -9.72 -3.77 1.64
C PHE A 153 -10.98 -4.41 1.06
N ASP A 154 -12.06 -3.63 0.98
CA ASP A 154 -13.32 -4.09 0.41
C ASP A 154 -13.51 -3.55 -1.01
N VAL A 155 -13.98 -4.41 -1.90
CA VAL A 155 -14.56 -4.02 -3.20
C VAL A 155 -16.06 -4.23 -3.13
N LYS A 156 -16.81 -3.14 -3.22
CA LYS A 156 -18.27 -3.16 -3.24
C LYS A 156 -18.78 -2.87 -4.65
N THR A 157 -19.57 -3.79 -5.20
CA THR A 157 -20.25 -3.57 -6.47
C THR A 157 -21.51 -2.74 -6.29
N LYS A 158 -21.85 -1.98 -7.33
CA LYS A 158 -23.12 -1.27 -7.48
C LYS A 158 -24.11 -2.18 -8.22
N ASP A 159 -24.79 -1.69 -9.24
CA ASP A 159 -25.94 -2.37 -9.84
C ASP A 159 -25.59 -3.56 -10.77
N GLN A 160 -24.32 -3.72 -11.14
CA GLN A 160 -23.87 -4.72 -12.11
C GLN A 160 -22.88 -5.71 -11.51
N PRO A 161 -22.90 -6.97 -11.97
CA PRO A 161 -21.82 -7.90 -11.65
C PRO A 161 -20.52 -7.42 -12.29
N ILE A 162 -19.43 -7.56 -11.55
CA ILE A 162 -18.09 -7.34 -12.09
C ILE A 162 -17.27 -8.61 -12.00
N VAL A 163 -16.30 -8.74 -12.88
CA VAL A 163 -15.25 -9.76 -12.79
C VAL A 163 -13.93 -9.05 -12.63
N ILE A 164 -13.30 -9.17 -11.47
CA ILE A 164 -11.94 -8.68 -11.23
C ILE A 164 -10.99 -9.54 -12.05
N THR A 165 -10.30 -8.92 -12.99
CA THR A 165 -9.35 -9.58 -13.89
C THR A 165 -7.90 -9.35 -13.49
N GLY A 166 -7.63 -8.34 -12.65
CA GLY A 166 -6.29 -8.03 -12.21
C GLY A 166 -6.29 -7.10 -11.00
N LEU A 167 -5.25 -7.26 -10.17
CA LEU A 167 -4.91 -6.35 -9.09
C LEU A 167 -3.46 -5.91 -9.32
N ARG A 168 -3.20 -4.61 -9.16
CA ARG A 168 -1.85 -4.06 -9.26
C ARG A 168 -1.53 -3.22 -8.04
N SER A 169 -0.34 -3.35 -7.50
CA SER A 169 0.16 -2.55 -6.37
C SER A 169 1.64 -2.24 -6.56
N ALA A 170 2.23 -1.58 -5.59
CA ALA A 170 3.62 -1.18 -5.58
C ALA A 170 4.24 -1.40 -4.19
N SER A 171 5.56 -1.30 -4.13
CA SER A 171 6.35 -1.25 -2.90
C SER A 171 6.71 0.22 -2.60
N SER A 172 7.05 0.53 -1.34
CA SER A 172 7.48 1.88 -0.94
C SER A 172 9.02 1.97 -0.92
N PRO A 173 9.62 3.08 -1.40
CA PRO A 173 11.04 3.35 -1.22
C PRO A 173 11.38 3.74 0.23
N GLY A 174 10.38 4.13 1.04
CA GLY A 174 10.56 4.84 2.29
C GLY A 174 11.45 4.14 3.32
N LEU A 175 11.52 2.81 3.26
CA LEU A 175 12.39 2.00 4.12
C LEU A 175 12.91 0.73 3.44
N ASN A 176 12.55 0.50 2.16
CA ASN A 176 13.07 -0.59 1.35
C ASN A 176 14.37 -0.13 0.69
N TRP A 177 15.47 -0.22 1.43
CA TRP A 177 16.79 0.35 1.11
C TRP A 177 17.43 -0.22 -0.17
N GLY A 178 16.89 0.13 -1.34
CA GLY A 178 17.38 -0.29 -2.64
C GLY A 178 17.22 -1.78 -2.94
N GLN A 179 16.39 -2.52 -2.19
CA GLN A 179 16.37 -3.97 -2.36
C GLN A 179 15.70 -4.39 -3.66
N GLY A 180 14.60 -3.76 -4.12
CA GLY A 180 13.96 -4.15 -5.40
C GLY A 180 13.73 -5.65 -5.55
N GLN A 181 13.77 -6.38 -4.42
CA GLN A 181 13.84 -7.83 -4.40
C GLN A 181 12.43 -8.34 -4.54
N ALA A 182 12.33 -9.51 -5.16
CA ALA A 182 11.05 -10.15 -5.31
C ALA A 182 10.54 -10.51 -3.90
N VAL A 183 9.31 -10.12 -3.61
CA VAL A 183 8.63 -10.39 -2.35
C VAL A 183 7.65 -11.54 -2.54
N ARG A 184 7.47 -12.38 -1.53
CA ARG A 184 6.47 -13.44 -1.60
C ARG A 184 5.10 -12.85 -1.30
N MET A 185 4.30 -12.68 -2.34
CA MET A 185 2.96 -12.11 -2.25
C MET A 185 1.91 -13.21 -2.10
N LYS A 186 0.95 -12.99 -1.21
CA LYS A 186 -0.29 -13.76 -1.08
C LYS A 186 -1.48 -12.83 -1.29
N VAL A 187 -2.41 -13.26 -2.13
CA VAL A 187 -3.70 -12.62 -2.33
C VAL A 187 -4.77 -13.57 -1.85
N LEU A 188 -5.47 -13.16 -0.80
CA LEU A 188 -6.62 -13.88 -0.27
C LEU A 188 -7.89 -13.06 -0.44
N THR A 189 -9.03 -13.71 -0.33
CA THR A 189 -10.32 -13.04 -0.50
C THR A 189 -11.42 -13.71 0.31
N THR A 190 -12.46 -12.96 0.65
CA THR A 190 -13.65 -13.47 1.33
C THR A 190 -14.91 -12.81 0.78
N SER A 191 -16.04 -13.51 0.86
CA SER A 191 -17.35 -12.95 0.52
C SER A 191 -17.88 -12.09 1.66
N GLY A 192 -18.49 -10.95 1.33
CA GLY A 192 -18.84 -9.92 2.31
C GLY A 192 -17.63 -9.07 2.69
N THR A 193 -17.76 -8.29 3.76
CA THR A 193 -16.66 -7.48 4.31
C THR A 193 -15.59 -8.35 4.98
N GLY A 194 -14.36 -7.84 5.03
CA GLY A 194 -13.22 -8.43 5.70
C GLY A 194 -13.19 -8.07 7.18
N ARG A 195 -13.99 -7.08 7.59
CA ARG A 195 -14.11 -6.62 8.97
C ARG A 195 -14.56 -7.76 9.89
N GLY A 196 -13.83 -7.95 10.99
CA GLY A 196 -14.07 -9.02 11.97
C GLY A 196 -13.61 -10.42 11.52
N LYS A 197 -12.94 -10.53 10.37
CA LYS A 197 -12.40 -11.80 9.83
C LYS A 197 -10.89 -11.76 9.67
N GLU A 198 -10.25 -10.64 9.94
CA GLU A 198 -8.86 -10.34 9.63
C GLU A 198 -7.88 -11.35 10.24
N LEU A 199 -8.20 -11.88 11.43
CA LEU A 199 -7.42 -12.89 12.13
C LEU A 199 -7.99 -14.31 12.03
N ASN A 200 -8.98 -14.54 11.18
CA ASN A 200 -9.60 -15.85 11.01
C ASN A 200 -9.19 -16.48 9.67
N PRO A 201 -8.15 -17.34 9.63
CA PRO A 201 -7.66 -17.94 8.38
C PRO A 201 -8.76 -18.66 7.60
N SER A 202 -9.69 -19.30 8.30
CA SER A 202 -10.76 -20.09 7.66
C SER A 202 -11.82 -19.23 6.94
N ALA A 203 -11.86 -17.94 7.23
CA ALA A 203 -12.74 -16.99 6.56
C ALA A 203 -12.20 -16.53 5.20
N TRP A 204 -10.92 -16.82 4.90
CA TRP A 204 -10.23 -16.38 3.70
C TRP A 204 -9.90 -17.53 2.75
N GLU A 205 -10.05 -17.26 1.47
CA GLU A 205 -9.71 -18.14 0.37
C GLU A 205 -8.44 -17.61 -0.33
N LEU A 206 -7.40 -18.45 -0.46
CA LEU A 206 -6.21 -18.09 -1.22
C LEU A 206 -6.53 -18.12 -2.73
N VAL A 207 -6.29 -17.00 -3.41
CA VAL A 207 -6.58 -16.82 -4.85
C VAL A 207 -5.35 -16.44 -5.67
N GLY A 208 -4.21 -16.22 -5.01
CA GLY A 208 -2.92 -16.11 -5.66
C GLY A 208 -1.77 -16.12 -4.67
N GLU A 209 -0.66 -16.71 -5.10
CA GLU A 209 0.60 -16.73 -4.35
C GLU A 209 1.76 -16.87 -5.33
N GLU A 210 2.69 -15.91 -5.30
CA GLU A 210 3.87 -15.89 -6.16
C GLU A 210 4.96 -14.99 -5.58
N GLU A 211 6.20 -15.18 -6.03
CA GLU A 211 7.29 -14.24 -5.81
C GLU A 211 7.21 -13.13 -6.88
N VAL A 212 7.04 -11.88 -6.47
CA VAL A 212 6.81 -10.75 -7.39
C VAL A 212 7.76 -9.60 -7.11
N SER A 213 8.28 -8.99 -8.17
CA SER A 213 8.99 -7.71 -8.09
C SER A 213 8.01 -6.58 -8.35
N LEU A 214 7.71 -5.79 -7.33
CA LEU A 214 6.82 -4.64 -7.45
C LEU A 214 7.61 -3.36 -7.77
N PRO A 215 7.09 -2.48 -8.63
CA PRO A 215 7.63 -1.13 -8.79
C PRO A 215 7.69 -0.42 -7.44
N MET A 216 8.73 0.39 -7.25
CA MET A 216 8.85 1.25 -6.08
C MET A 216 8.15 2.57 -6.38
N VAL A 217 7.24 3.00 -5.51
CA VAL A 217 6.54 4.28 -5.64
C VAL A 217 6.72 5.14 -4.40
N SER A 218 7.22 6.36 -4.61
CA SER A 218 7.37 7.40 -3.60
C SER A 218 6.13 8.29 -3.52
N TRP A 219 5.98 8.97 -2.39
CA TRP A 219 5.01 10.07 -2.25
C TRP A 219 5.33 11.24 -3.21
N ALA A 220 6.56 11.33 -3.71
CA ALA A 220 6.98 12.33 -4.69
C ALA A 220 6.61 11.97 -6.14
N ASP A 221 6.13 10.75 -6.40
CA ASP A 221 5.87 10.29 -7.76
C ASP A 221 4.56 10.87 -8.29
N THR A 222 4.66 11.69 -9.34
CA THR A 222 3.51 12.29 -10.01
C THR A 222 2.75 11.30 -10.91
N ASN A 223 3.42 10.22 -11.33
CA ASN A 223 2.82 9.15 -12.10
C ASN A 223 3.28 7.78 -11.58
N PRO A 224 2.73 7.30 -10.46
CA PRO A 224 3.14 6.03 -9.88
C PRO A 224 2.78 4.86 -10.81
N GLU A 225 3.75 3.97 -10.98
CA GLU A 225 3.61 2.69 -11.67
C GLU A 225 3.22 1.58 -10.69
N TYR A 226 2.35 0.68 -11.12
CA TYR A 226 1.89 -0.44 -10.30
C TYR A 226 2.11 -1.76 -11.03
N GLY A 227 2.75 -2.70 -10.35
CA GLY A 227 3.04 -4.04 -10.82
C GLY A 227 1.90 -5.01 -10.51
N SER A 228 1.78 -6.06 -11.32
CA SER A 228 0.74 -7.07 -11.15
C SER A 228 0.94 -7.88 -9.87
N LEU A 229 -0.16 -8.10 -9.15
CA LEU A 229 -0.24 -9.05 -8.05
C LEU A 229 -0.72 -10.41 -8.56
N PRO A 230 -0.30 -11.52 -7.93
CA PRO A 230 -0.69 -12.84 -8.38
C PRO A 230 -2.19 -13.04 -8.17
N LEU A 231 -2.91 -13.26 -9.27
CA LEU A 231 -4.32 -13.65 -9.26
C LEU A 231 -4.47 -14.84 -10.21
N GLN A 232 -4.66 -16.04 -9.66
CA GLN A 232 -4.65 -17.28 -10.44
C GLN A 232 -5.85 -17.40 -11.38
N GLN A 233 -6.97 -16.80 -11.00
CA GLN A 233 -8.19 -16.79 -11.79
C GLN A 233 -9.00 -15.51 -11.57
N PRO A 234 -9.72 -15.02 -12.59
CA PRO A 234 -10.62 -13.88 -12.42
C PRO A 234 -11.70 -14.15 -11.37
N LEU A 235 -12.05 -13.13 -10.59
CA LEU A 235 -13.00 -13.25 -9.48
C LEU A 235 -14.29 -12.51 -9.78
N ARG A 236 -15.39 -13.25 -9.81
CA ARG A 236 -16.72 -12.68 -10.03
C ARG A 236 -17.31 -12.16 -8.72
N ILE A 237 -17.76 -10.92 -8.73
CA ILE A 237 -18.47 -10.27 -7.63
C ILE A 237 -19.90 -9.98 -8.09
N PRO A 238 -20.94 -10.56 -7.44
CA PRO A 238 -22.34 -10.28 -7.75
C PRO A 238 -22.68 -8.78 -7.66
N PRO A 239 -23.77 -8.30 -8.29
CA PRO A 239 -24.23 -6.93 -8.07
C PRO A 239 -24.62 -6.72 -6.60
N ASN A 240 -24.48 -5.48 -6.13
CA ASN A 240 -24.85 -5.02 -4.79
C ASN A 240 -24.25 -5.88 -3.67
N SER A 241 -23.01 -6.33 -3.85
CA SER A 241 -22.32 -7.20 -2.91
C SER A 241 -20.90 -6.71 -2.64
N VAL A 242 -20.31 -7.25 -1.57
CA VAL A 242 -18.93 -6.93 -1.17
C VAL A 242 -18.09 -8.18 -1.32
N ARG A 243 -16.88 -8.01 -1.85
CA ARG A 243 -15.81 -9.00 -1.78
C ARG A 243 -14.58 -8.29 -1.23
N SER A 244 -13.97 -8.87 -0.21
CA SER A 244 -12.75 -8.32 0.38
C SER A 244 -11.54 -9.02 -0.17
N PHE A 245 -10.44 -8.28 -0.20
CA PHE A 245 -9.13 -8.78 -0.56
C PHE A 245 -8.19 -8.55 0.60
N LEU A 246 -7.33 -9.53 0.89
CA LEU A 246 -6.22 -9.41 1.81
C LEU A 246 -4.94 -9.63 1.01
N LEU A 247 -4.10 -8.61 0.97
CA LEU A 247 -2.77 -8.65 0.38
C LEU A 247 -1.77 -8.81 1.51
N HIS A 248 -0.88 -9.80 1.41
CA HIS A 248 0.16 -10.04 2.41
C HIS A 248 1.48 -10.41 1.76
N THR A 249 2.55 -9.89 2.32
CA THR A 249 3.93 -10.11 1.93
C THR A 249 4.75 -10.50 3.17
N ASN A 250 5.86 -11.21 2.93
CA ASN A 250 6.84 -11.52 3.97
C ASN A 250 7.79 -10.35 4.28
N ASP A 251 7.61 -9.20 3.65
CA ASP A 251 8.47 -8.01 3.78
C ASP A 251 7.66 -6.82 4.29
N LEU A 252 8.11 -6.18 5.37
CA LEU A 252 7.49 -4.99 5.96
C LEU A 252 7.30 -3.87 4.94
N TYR A 253 8.18 -3.78 3.94
CA TYR A 253 8.17 -2.72 2.94
C TYR A 253 7.61 -3.17 1.60
N GLY A 254 7.12 -4.42 1.51
CA GLY A 254 6.68 -5.01 0.26
C GLY A 254 5.37 -4.44 -0.27
N LEU A 255 4.52 -3.82 0.56
CA LEU A 255 3.25 -3.22 0.13
C LEU A 255 3.14 -1.76 0.57
N VAL A 256 2.98 -0.88 -0.42
CA VAL A 256 2.62 0.52 -0.18
C VAL A 256 1.15 0.63 0.23
N GLN A 257 0.86 1.56 1.14
CA GLN A 257 -0.48 1.81 1.68
C GLN A 257 -0.77 3.31 1.65
N SER A 258 -2.04 3.67 1.46
CA SER A 258 -2.51 5.05 1.57
C SER A 258 -3.14 5.27 2.94
N VAL A 259 -2.74 6.31 3.67
CA VAL A 259 -3.27 6.56 5.03
C VAL A 259 -4.43 7.56 5.07
N GLY A 260 -4.79 8.23 3.98
CA GLY A 260 -5.88 9.22 3.97
C GLY A 260 -6.40 9.58 2.58
N ALA A 261 -7.59 10.18 2.57
CA ALA A 261 -8.24 10.68 1.35
C ALA A 261 -7.72 12.09 1.02
N GLY A 262 -6.92 12.23 -0.03
CA GLY A 262 -6.40 13.51 -0.47
C GLY A 262 -5.64 13.37 -1.76
N ALA A 263 -5.85 14.30 -2.70
CA ALA A 263 -5.07 14.37 -3.93
C ALA A 263 -3.58 14.45 -3.55
N GLY A 264 -2.74 13.64 -4.22
CA GLY A 264 -1.29 13.66 -4.07
C GLY A 264 -0.78 15.10 -3.87
N GLY A 265 -0.40 15.41 -2.64
CA GLY A 265 -0.14 16.76 -2.17
C GLY A 265 1.31 16.90 -1.76
N THR A 266 1.90 18.03 -2.13
CA THR A 266 3.23 18.49 -1.73
C THR A 266 3.38 18.46 -0.20
N MET A 267 4.63 18.28 0.29
CA MET A 267 4.98 18.22 1.72
C MET A 267 4.42 19.37 2.59
N GLU A 268 3.98 20.46 1.99
CA GLU A 268 3.34 21.61 2.65
C GLU A 268 1.99 21.27 3.31
N PHE A 269 1.37 20.13 2.99
CA PHE A 269 0.11 19.69 3.62
C PHE A 269 0.26 19.06 5.02
N TRP A 270 1.48 18.96 5.54
CA TRP A 270 1.75 18.58 6.94
C TRP A 270 1.92 19.79 7.86
N ASP A 271 1.73 21.02 7.36
CA ASP A 271 1.57 22.18 8.22
C ASP A 271 0.32 21.99 9.09
N GLU A 272 0.46 22.32 10.38
CA GLU A 272 -0.42 22.03 11.53
C GLU A 272 -1.83 22.67 11.46
N ASP A 273 -2.36 22.95 10.28
CA ASP A 273 -3.72 23.40 10.11
C ASP A 273 -4.68 22.20 10.24
N GLU A 274 -5.69 22.33 11.11
CA GLU A 274 -6.71 21.32 11.46
C GLU A 274 -7.51 20.75 10.26
N ASP A 275 -7.26 21.24 9.04
CA ASP A 275 -7.96 20.92 7.79
C ASP A 275 -7.18 19.98 6.85
N GLY A 276 -6.09 19.36 7.31
CA GLY A 276 -5.35 18.35 6.55
C GLY A 276 -6.20 17.11 6.20
N PRO A 277 -5.81 16.31 5.19
CA PRO A 277 -6.55 15.11 4.80
C PRO A 277 -6.64 14.15 5.98
N GLN A 278 -7.86 13.98 6.49
CA GLN A 278 -8.15 13.10 7.61
C GLN A 278 -7.70 11.66 7.29
N PRO A 279 -7.10 10.95 8.25
CA PRO A 279 -6.73 9.56 8.05
C PRO A 279 -7.98 8.74 7.69
N TYR A 280 -7.81 7.72 6.87
CA TYR A 280 -8.92 6.84 6.55
C TYR A 280 -9.52 6.25 7.83
N ARG A 281 -10.82 5.93 7.76
CA ARG A 281 -11.48 5.10 8.76
C ARG A 281 -11.73 3.74 8.14
N CYS A 282 -11.60 2.66 8.89
CA CYS A 282 -11.94 1.34 8.36
C CYS A 282 -13.38 1.35 7.82
N GLY A 283 -13.55 0.94 6.56
CA GLY A 283 -14.81 0.97 5.82
C GLY A 283 -15.12 2.28 5.09
N SER A 284 -14.30 3.34 5.20
CA SER A 284 -14.47 4.57 4.43
C SER A 284 -14.14 4.35 2.96
N GLU A 285 -14.83 5.07 2.07
CA GLU A 285 -14.53 5.07 0.63
C GLU A 285 -13.12 5.64 0.38
N ILE A 286 -12.32 4.91 -0.40
CA ILE A 286 -11.05 5.38 -0.97
C ILE A 286 -11.32 6.05 -2.30
N THR A 287 -12.08 5.36 -3.16
CA THR A 287 -12.46 5.82 -4.50
C THR A 287 -13.64 5.01 -5.03
N SER A 288 -14.38 5.58 -5.97
CA SER A 288 -15.51 4.92 -6.63
C SER A 288 -15.66 5.35 -8.08
N ASN A 289 -16.34 4.52 -8.87
CA ASN A 289 -16.79 4.84 -10.22
C ASN A 289 -18.23 4.35 -10.42
N GLU A 290 -18.73 4.31 -11.66
CA GLU A 290 -20.10 3.89 -11.95
C GLU A 290 -20.42 2.42 -11.60
N HIS A 291 -19.41 1.54 -11.49
CA HIS A 291 -19.60 0.10 -11.29
C HIS A 291 -19.25 -0.39 -9.88
N LEU A 292 -18.26 0.22 -9.22
CA LEU A 292 -17.75 -0.25 -7.95
C LEU A 292 -17.20 0.86 -7.05
N GLU A 293 -16.99 0.51 -5.79
CA GLU A 293 -16.43 1.33 -4.71
C GLU A 293 -15.31 0.52 -4.02
N ILE A 294 -14.16 1.15 -3.76
CA ILE A 294 -13.07 0.57 -2.96
C ILE A 294 -13.13 1.22 -1.58
N ARG A 295 -13.12 0.41 -0.53
CA ARG A 295 -13.14 0.90 0.86
C ARG A 295 -11.91 0.48 1.62
N CYS A 296 -11.47 1.35 2.52
CA CYS A 296 -10.36 1.15 3.43
C CYS A 296 -10.62 -0.03 4.36
N GLY A 297 -9.59 -0.82 4.65
CA GLY A 297 -9.60 -1.83 5.69
C GLY A 297 -8.51 -1.54 6.72
N LEU A 298 -7.79 -2.58 7.15
CA LEU A 298 -6.71 -2.45 8.14
C LEU A 298 -5.41 -3.00 7.58
N SER A 299 -4.31 -2.41 8.03
CA SER A 299 -2.97 -2.98 7.86
C SER A 299 -2.85 -4.30 8.63
N ILE A 300 -2.19 -5.27 8.02
CA ILE A 300 -1.90 -6.59 8.58
C ILE A 300 -0.42 -6.63 9.01
N GLY A 301 -0.17 -7.25 10.16
CA GLY A 301 1.16 -7.39 10.74
C GLY A 301 2.06 -8.41 10.03
N ALA A 302 3.24 -8.63 10.61
CA ALA A 302 4.26 -9.54 10.08
C ALA A 302 3.73 -10.98 9.93
N MET A 303 3.00 -11.43 10.94
CA MET A 303 2.44 -12.76 10.99
C MET A 303 0.98 -12.74 10.52
N LEU A 304 0.76 -13.21 9.29
CA LEU A 304 -0.56 -13.33 8.69
C LEU A 304 -1.50 -14.12 9.61
N PHE A 305 -2.64 -13.51 9.98
CA PHE A 305 -3.67 -14.03 10.89
C PHE A 305 -3.30 -14.15 12.37
N GLU A 306 -2.08 -13.78 12.77
CA GLU A 306 -1.66 -13.86 14.17
C GLU A 306 -1.50 -12.49 14.80
N GLU A 307 -1.15 -11.48 13.98
CA GLU A 307 -0.84 -10.15 14.47
C GLU A 307 -1.46 -9.06 13.59
N PHE A 308 -1.97 -8.03 14.27
CA PHE A 308 -2.23 -6.72 13.67
C PHE A 308 -1.07 -5.75 13.87
N GLU A 309 -0.03 -6.15 14.61
CA GLU A 309 1.11 -5.31 14.92
C GLU A 309 1.98 -5.10 13.67
N GLY A 310 1.88 -3.89 13.11
CA GLY A 310 2.96 -3.22 12.39
C GLY A 310 3.70 -2.29 13.35
N VAL A 311 4.58 -1.41 12.84
CA VAL A 311 5.42 -0.52 13.67
C VAL A 311 4.61 0.46 14.56
N ALA A 312 3.27 0.47 14.44
CA ALA A 312 2.31 1.01 15.40
C ALA A 312 1.01 0.17 15.37
N LEU A 313 0.08 0.42 16.31
CA LEU A 313 -1.28 -0.16 16.43
C LEU A 313 -1.98 -0.40 15.08
N PRO A 314 -2.94 -1.35 14.94
CA PRO A 314 -3.70 -1.52 13.70
C PRO A 314 -4.23 -0.18 13.17
N GLN A 315 -3.64 0.29 12.08
CA GLN A 315 -4.04 1.54 11.44
C GLN A 315 -4.94 1.23 10.25
N PRO A 316 -5.98 2.05 10.01
CA PRO A 316 -6.70 2.03 8.75
C PRO A 316 -5.73 2.22 7.58
N GLY A 317 -5.78 1.28 6.64
CA GLY A 317 -4.91 1.25 5.47
C GLY A 317 -5.72 1.20 4.18
N GLY A 318 -5.51 2.20 3.33
CA GLY A 318 -6.09 2.25 1.99
C GLY A 318 -5.25 1.45 1.01
N PHE A 319 -5.93 0.62 0.20
CA PHE A 319 -5.30 0.02 -0.98
C PHE A 319 -4.74 1.12 -1.88
N ALA A 320 -3.51 0.95 -2.33
CA ALA A 320 -2.82 1.86 -3.22
C ALA A 320 -2.42 1.11 -4.50
N GLY A 321 -3.18 1.31 -5.57
CA GLY A 321 -3.02 0.50 -6.76
C GLY A 321 -4.10 0.66 -7.81
N VAL A 322 -4.24 -0.37 -8.64
CA VAL A 322 -5.22 -0.46 -9.71
C VAL A 322 -6.00 -1.76 -9.61
N ILE A 323 -7.32 -1.66 -9.70
CA ILE A 323 -8.22 -2.81 -9.89
C ILE A 323 -8.63 -2.84 -11.36
N GLU A 324 -8.34 -3.93 -12.05
CA GLU A 324 -8.80 -4.20 -13.41
C GLU A 324 -10.01 -5.11 -13.35
N TYR A 325 -11.06 -4.79 -14.13
CA TYR A 325 -12.29 -5.55 -14.10
C TYR A 325 -13.02 -5.53 -15.45
N THR A 326 -13.97 -6.44 -15.61
CA THR A 326 -14.95 -6.39 -16.69
C THR A 326 -16.37 -6.38 -16.14
N VAL A 327 -17.28 -5.71 -16.85
CA VAL A 327 -18.70 -5.63 -16.49
C VAL A 327 -19.47 -6.75 -17.20
N GLY A 328 -20.24 -7.52 -16.43
CA GLY A 328 -20.99 -8.69 -16.91
C GLY A 328 -22.47 -8.45 -17.21
#